data_AF-B0YBG9-F1
#
_entry.id   AF-B0YBG9-F1
#
_cell.length_a   1.000
_cell.length_b   1.000
_cell.length_c   1.000
_cell.angle_alpha   90.00
_cell.angle_beta   90.00
_cell.angle_gamma   90.00
#
_symmetry.space_group_name_H-M   'P 1'
#
loop_
_entity.id
_entity.type
_entity.pdbx_description
1 polymer ?
#
loop_
_entity_poly.entity_id
_entity_poly.type
_entity_poly.pdbx_seq_one_letter_code
_entity_poly.pdbx_strand_id
1 'polypeptide(L)'
;MGTVREKHKCIINGFSHLFTLFIKAHYIAPTDVLYPPHDADVGRLQRLGFEPEVIDLVQLLPAIRNEAVWSYNDEGIEMIPRAKLVNYLKQSETSNANDMLETLRWVDHTDKDAQGLFPPSILRLTFPAFYGVNVLYDVHDQAIMEWCDLNQKQWQDCPRQTCEDFFSKVLKKFQDLEYVPYFDPDDGAEVPKRKIEENPILFQNIFPGGIRLPTDPQAAVQCEEREVGQDSIRGDLNQWRALQKLYRDAGWADEFDGELFDNRRRDLLRVMKDLQGQSRRWNRIPEDSKTEEMRIAERAFRQRREEFWAESAGEYYL
;
A
#
# COMPACT_ATOMS: atom_id res chain seq x y z
N MET A 1 -21.88 -19.30 -13.29
CA MET A 1 -20.55 -19.76 -12.81
C MET A 1 -19.57 -20.23 -13.89
N GLY A 2 -19.76 -21.33 -14.64
CA GLY A 2 -18.73 -21.83 -15.59
C GLY A 2 -18.37 -20.86 -16.71
N THR A 3 -19.37 -20.16 -17.27
CA THR A 3 -19.20 -19.11 -18.30
C THR A 3 -18.56 -17.85 -17.75
N VAL A 4 -18.97 -17.40 -16.55
CA VAL A 4 -18.40 -16.24 -15.84
C VAL A 4 -16.92 -16.49 -15.51
N ARG A 5 -16.58 -17.70 -15.04
CA ARG A 5 -15.19 -18.09 -14.74
C ARG A 5 -14.31 -17.99 -15.98
N GLU A 6 -14.76 -18.50 -17.13
CA GLU A 6 -13.96 -18.43 -18.36
C GLU A 6 -13.83 -16.98 -18.86
N LYS A 7 -14.93 -16.22 -18.85
CA LYS A 7 -14.94 -14.81 -19.28
C LYS A 7 -13.99 -13.95 -18.43
N HIS A 8 -13.98 -14.16 -17.12
CA HIS A 8 -13.21 -13.36 -16.18
C HIS A 8 -11.95 -14.08 -15.68
N LYS A 9 -11.43 -15.06 -16.43
CA LYS A 9 -10.24 -15.81 -16.02
C LYS A 9 -9.03 -14.93 -15.73
N CYS A 10 -8.88 -13.82 -16.47
CA CYS A 10 -7.76 -12.91 -16.26
C CYS A 10 -7.77 -12.33 -14.84
N ILE A 11 -8.89 -11.77 -14.39
CA ILE A 11 -8.92 -11.12 -13.07
C ILE A 11 -8.80 -12.14 -11.94
N ILE A 12 -9.41 -13.31 -12.09
CA ILE A 12 -9.32 -14.43 -11.14
C ILE A 12 -7.85 -14.89 -11.00
N ASN A 13 -7.17 -15.11 -12.12
CA ASN A 13 -5.77 -15.54 -12.13
C ASN A 13 -4.83 -14.41 -11.68
N GLY A 14 -5.10 -13.16 -12.07
CA GLY A 14 -4.34 -11.98 -11.69
C GLY A 14 -4.29 -11.80 -10.17
N PHE A 15 -5.43 -11.85 -9.49
CA PHE A 15 -5.47 -11.83 -8.02
C PHE A 15 -4.80 -13.05 -7.39
N SER A 16 -5.00 -14.25 -7.96
CA SER A 16 -4.36 -15.47 -7.44
C SER A 16 -2.84 -15.38 -7.51
N HIS A 17 -2.29 -14.85 -8.60
CA HIS A 17 -0.85 -14.59 -8.74
C HIS A 17 -0.36 -13.50 -7.80
N LEU A 18 -1.13 -12.41 -7.65
CA LEU A 18 -0.79 -11.34 -6.72
C LEU A 18 -0.72 -11.83 -5.27
N PHE A 19 -1.69 -12.61 -4.81
CA PHE A 19 -1.67 -13.15 -3.45
C PHE A 19 -0.57 -14.18 -3.25
N THR A 20 -0.28 -14.99 -4.27
CA THR A 20 0.88 -15.89 -4.25
C THR A 20 2.19 -15.10 -4.09
N LEU A 21 2.31 -13.97 -4.79
CA LEU A 21 3.44 -13.07 -4.66
C LEU A 21 3.51 -12.43 -3.26
N PHE A 22 2.39 -11.99 -2.70
CA PHE A 22 2.33 -11.41 -1.35
C PHE A 22 2.71 -12.42 -0.26
N ILE A 23 2.27 -13.67 -0.41
CA ILE A 23 2.70 -14.77 0.46
C ILE A 23 4.20 -14.98 0.33
N LYS A 24 4.72 -15.09 -0.92
CA LYS A 24 6.16 -15.26 -1.17
C LYS A 24 6.97 -14.12 -0.55
N ALA A 25 6.47 -12.88 -0.63
CA ALA A 25 7.13 -11.70 -0.08
C ALA A 25 6.96 -11.55 1.44
N HIS A 26 6.36 -12.52 2.15
CA HIS A 26 6.09 -12.43 3.59
C HIS A 26 5.27 -11.18 3.97
N TYR A 27 4.44 -10.70 3.03
CA TYR A 27 3.55 -9.56 3.24
C TYR A 27 2.24 -9.98 3.91
N ILE A 28 1.75 -11.16 3.56
CA ILE A 28 0.57 -11.80 4.14
C ILE A 28 0.88 -13.26 4.47
N ALA A 29 0.17 -13.84 5.45
CA ALA A 29 0.29 -15.26 5.72
C ALA A 29 -0.56 -16.06 4.71
N PRO A 30 -0.17 -17.30 4.35
CA PRO A 30 -1.01 -18.19 3.53
C PRO A 30 -2.41 -18.40 4.12
N THR A 31 -2.51 -18.40 5.45
CA THR A 31 -3.77 -18.56 6.20
C THR A 31 -4.69 -17.35 6.13
N ASP A 32 -4.17 -16.20 5.69
CA ASP A 32 -4.94 -14.98 5.51
C ASP A 32 -5.75 -15.04 4.20
N VAL A 33 -5.36 -15.87 3.23
CA VAL A 33 -6.06 -15.97 1.94
C VAL A 33 -7.20 -16.97 1.99
N LEU A 34 -8.39 -16.53 1.58
CA LEU A 34 -9.58 -17.35 1.37
C LEU A 34 -9.75 -17.59 -0.13
N TYR A 35 -9.44 -18.81 -0.57
CA TYR A 35 -9.72 -19.24 -1.94
C TYR A 35 -11.19 -19.67 -2.09
N PRO A 36 -11.84 -19.40 -3.23
CA PRO A 36 -13.20 -19.85 -3.50
C PRO A 36 -13.38 -21.38 -3.33
N PRO A 37 -14.56 -21.85 -2.89
CA PRO A 37 -15.75 -21.06 -2.55
C PRO A 37 -15.67 -20.45 -1.14
N HIS A 38 -16.12 -19.20 -0.99
CA HIS A 38 -16.25 -18.50 0.29
C HIS A 38 -17.63 -17.81 0.41
N ASP A 39 -18.00 -17.37 1.62
CA ASP A 39 -19.32 -16.82 1.93
C ASP A 39 -19.41 -15.32 1.56
N ALA A 40 -19.73 -15.04 0.30
CA ALA A 40 -20.05 -13.70 -0.16
C ALA A 40 -21.50 -13.31 0.20
N ASP A 41 -21.75 -12.04 0.50
CA ASP A 41 -23.09 -11.55 0.86
C ASP A 41 -24.00 -11.33 -0.36
N VAL A 42 -24.32 -12.41 -1.06
CA VAL A 42 -25.12 -12.39 -2.31
C VAL A 42 -26.43 -11.61 -2.15
N GLY A 43 -27.16 -11.83 -1.06
CA GLY A 43 -28.44 -11.17 -0.82
C GLY A 43 -28.30 -9.66 -0.66
N ARG A 44 -27.22 -9.18 -0.02
CA ARG A 44 -26.93 -7.74 0.09
C ARG A 44 -26.46 -7.17 -1.24
N LEU A 45 -25.57 -7.85 -1.96
CA LEU A 45 -25.10 -7.39 -3.26
C LEU A 45 -26.26 -7.21 -4.26
N GLN A 46 -27.25 -8.11 -4.24
CA GLN A 46 -28.49 -7.96 -5.02
C GLN A 46 -29.28 -6.70 -4.61
N ARG A 47 -29.45 -6.43 -3.32
CA ARG A 47 -30.15 -5.22 -2.82
C ARG A 47 -29.41 -3.93 -3.18
N LEU A 48 -28.09 -3.98 -3.28
CA LEU A 48 -27.24 -2.86 -3.72
C LEU A 48 -27.25 -2.62 -5.22
N GLY A 49 -27.96 -3.46 -5.97
CA GLY A 49 -28.14 -3.33 -7.41
C GLY A 49 -26.92 -3.73 -8.22
N PHE A 50 -26.03 -4.58 -7.69
CA PHE A 50 -25.03 -5.26 -8.52
C PHE A 50 -25.73 -6.23 -9.47
N GLU A 51 -25.21 -6.34 -10.69
CA GLU A 51 -25.76 -7.25 -11.67
C GLU A 51 -25.30 -8.71 -11.43
N PRO A 52 -26.07 -9.72 -11.88
CA PRO A 52 -25.79 -11.12 -11.57
C PRO A 52 -24.39 -11.59 -11.94
N GLU A 53 -23.82 -11.06 -13.03
CA GLU A 53 -22.46 -11.39 -13.45
C GLU A 53 -21.39 -10.92 -12.45
N VAL A 54 -21.54 -9.71 -11.89
CA VAL A 54 -20.64 -9.22 -10.82
C VAL A 54 -20.75 -10.09 -9.59
N ILE A 55 -21.98 -10.46 -9.21
CA ILE A 55 -22.24 -11.31 -8.04
C ILE A 55 -21.64 -12.71 -8.22
N ASP A 56 -21.75 -13.30 -9.41
CA ASP A 56 -21.08 -14.55 -9.75
C ASP A 56 -19.55 -14.39 -9.71
N LEU A 57 -19.02 -13.26 -10.22
CA LEU A 57 -17.58 -13.00 -10.25
C LEU A 57 -16.96 -12.87 -8.85
N VAL A 58 -17.56 -12.10 -7.93
CA VAL A 58 -16.98 -11.91 -6.59
C VAL A 58 -16.87 -13.21 -5.79
N GLN A 59 -17.76 -14.18 -6.04
CA GLN A 59 -17.69 -15.52 -5.46
C GLN A 59 -16.54 -16.37 -6.02
N LEU A 60 -15.93 -15.94 -7.13
CA LEU A 60 -14.81 -16.62 -7.81
C LEU A 60 -13.47 -15.93 -7.57
N LEU A 61 -13.45 -14.74 -6.98
CA LEU A 61 -12.21 -14.04 -6.62
C LEU A 61 -11.68 -14.54 -5.29
N PRO A 62 -10.35 -14.68 -5.09
CA PRO A 62 -9.82 -14.90 -3.76
C PRO A 62 -10.09 -13.66 -2.88
N ALA A 63 -10.26 -13.88 -1.59
CA ALA A 63 -10.49 -12.85 -0.59
C ALA A 63 -9.45 -12.96 0.53
N ILE A 64 -9.38 -11.94 1.38
CA ILE A 64 -8.51 -11.97 2.56
C ILE A 64 -9.36 -12.02 3.84
N ARG A 65 -8.99 -12.91 4.75
CA ARG A 65 -9.59 -13.10 6.06
C ARG A 65 -9.29 -11.91 6.98
N ASN A 66 -10.29 -11.50 7.78
CA ASN A 66 -10.14 -10.49 8.84
C ASN A 66 -9.61 -9.12 8.37
N GLU A 67 -9.72 -8.79 7.07
CA GLU A 67 -9.54 -7.42 6.63
C GLU A 67 -10.75 -6.60 7.08
N ALA A 68 -10.52 -5.75 8.09
CA ALA A 68 -11.46 -4.69 8.40
C ALA A 68 -11.55 -3.77 7.19
N VAL A 69 -12.74 -3.69 6.58
CA VAL A 69 -13.00 -2.84 5.41
C VAL A 69 -12.96 -1.35 5.81
N TRP A 70 -12.83 -1.02 7.10
CA TRP A 70 -12.63 0.35 7.58
C TRP A 70 -11.70 0.45 8.79
N SER A 71 -10.61 1.19 8.61
CA SER A 71 -10.25 2.28 9.53
C SER A 71 -9.59 3.41 8.72
N TYR A 72 -9.90 4.66 9.07
CA TYR A 72 -9.39 5.86 8.37
C TYR A 72 -7.86 5.92 8.30
N ASN A 73 -7.11 5.11 9.07
CA ASN A 73 -5.67 5.30 9.25
C ASN A 73 -4.91 3.96 9.36
N ASP A 74 -4.70 3.26 8.24
CA ASP A 74 -3.68 2.20 8.05
C ASP A 74 -4.05 0.71 8.19
N GLU A 75 -5.30 0.29 8.44
CA GLU A 75 -5.67 -1.14 8.41
C GLU A 75 -5.97 -1.66 6.99
N GLY A 76 -5.70 -2.93 6.72
CA GLY A 76 -5.94 -3.59 5.41
C GLY A 76 -4.66 -3.78 4.58
N ILE A 77 -4.76 -4.52 3.46
CA ILE A 77 -3.64 -4.79 2.55
C ILE A 77 -3.71 -3.85 1.35
N GLU A 78 -2.64 -3.10 1.11
CA GLU A 78 -2.49 -2.37 -0.15
C GLU A 78 -2.19 -3.32 -1.34
N MET A 79 -2.90 -3.13 -2.45
CA MET A 79 -2.69 -3.81 -3.74
C MET A 79 -1.63 -3.10 -4.58
N ILE A 80 -1.73 -1.77 -4.60
CA ILE A 80 -0.77 -0.80 -5.14
C ILE A 80 -0.67 0.33 -4.08
N PRO A 81 0.38 1.18 -4.10
CA PRO A 81 0.57 2.20 -3.08
C PRO A 81 -0.70 3.01 -2.82
N ARG A 82 -1.09 3.10 -1.54
CA ARG A 82 -2.29 3.83 -1.07
C ARG A 82 -3.63 3.32 -1.62
N ALA A 83 -3.69 2.10 -2.15
CA ALA A 83 -4.91 1.50 -2.66
C ALA A 83 -5.15 0.14 -1.99
N LYS A 84 -6.03 0.12 -1.00
CA LYS A 84 -6.33 -1.05 -0.17
C LYS A 84 -7.23 -2.03 -0.91
N LEU A 85 -6.98 -3.31 -0.82
CA LEU A 85 -7.85 -4.35 -1.37
C LEU A 85 -9.26 -4.29 -0.76
N VAL A 86 -10.24 -4.60 -1.58
CA VAL A 86 -11.64 -4.71 -1.15
C VAL A 86 -12.05 -6.17 -1.08
N ASN A 87 -12.76 -6.54 -0.02
CA ASN A 87 -13.38 -7.85 0.13
C ASN A 87 -14.91 -7.75 0.07
N TYR A 88 -15.54 -8.76 -0.54
CA TYR A 88 -16.99 -8.90 -0.70
C TYR A 88 -17.60 -9.99 0.22
N LEU A 89 -16.85 -10.34 1.27
CA LEU A 89 -17.24 -11.35 2.26
C LEU A 89 -18.41 -10.85 3.12
N LYS A 90 -19.20 -11.80 3.62
CA LYS A 90 -20.26 -11.53 4.58
C LYS A 90 -19.67 -11.01 5.91
N GLN A 91 -20.11 -9.82 6.33
CA GLN A 91 -19.67 -9.17 7.56
C GLN A 91 -20.58 -9.54 8.74
N SER A 92 -20.05 -9.56 9.97
CA SER A 92 -20.85 -9.81 11.18
C SER A 92 -21.80 -8.63 11.45
N GLU A 93 -23.06 -8.92 11.81
CA GLU A 93 -24.12 -7.91 12.01
C GLU A 93 -23.96 -7.03 13.27
N THR A 94 -22.89 -7.19 14.04
CA THR A 94 -22.70 -6.52 15.33
C THR A 94 -21.77 -5.30 15.25
N SER A 95 -22.39 -4.12 15.36
CA SER A 95 -21.83 -2.78 15.67
C SER A 95 -21.27 -1.94 14.51
N ASN A 96 -21.76 -0.69 14.42
CA ASN A 96 -21.26 0.55 13.78
C ASN A 96 -20.46 0.53 12.46
N ALA A 97 -20.33 -0.62 11.80
CA ALA A 97 -20.02 -0.77 10.39
C ALA A 97 -21.28 -0.41 9.60
N ASN A 98 -21.60 0.89 9.56
CA ASN A 98 -22.47 1.40 8.50
C ASN A 98 -21.89 0.89 7.17
N ASP A 99 -22.78 0.30 6.41
CA ASP A 99 -22.58 -0.73 5.40
C ASP A 99 -21.42 -0.46 4.41
N MET A 100 -20.22 -1.01 4.67
CA MET A 100 -19.09 -0.81 3.75
C MET A 100 -19.37 -1.34 2.34
N LEU A 101 -20.14 -2.43 2.23
CA LEU A 101 -20.56 -2.94 0.92
C LEU A 101 -21.42 -1.92 0.16
N GLU A 102 -22.25 -1.12 0.86
CA GLU A 102 -22.94 0.03 0.25
C GLU A 102 -21.95 1.05 -0.31
N THR A 103 -20.91 1.41 0.43
CA THR A 103 -19.93 2.44 0.00
C THR A 103 -19.12 2.01 -1.22
N LEU A 104 -18.97 0.71 -1.47
CA LEU A 104 -18.27 0.20 -2.67
C LEU A 104 -18.99 0.58 -3.96
N ARG A 105 -20.29 0.88 -3.91
CA ARG A 105 -21.06 1.39 -5.05
C ARG A 105 -20.90 2.89 -5.25
N TRP A 106 -20.46 3.63 -4.24
CA TRP A 106 -20.40 5.09 -4.30
C TRP A 106 -19.17 5.48 -5.10
N VAL A 107 -19.34 6.41 -6.04
CA VAL A 107 -18.22 6.97 -6.80
C VAL A 107 -17.24 7.61 -5.83
N ASP A 108 -17.75 8.48 -4.94
CA ASP A 108 -17.01 9.02 -3.81
C ASP A 108 -17.53 8.39 -2.50
N HIS A 109 -16.62 7.80 -1.74
CA HIS A 109 -16.95 7.12 -0.49
C HIS A 109 -17.29 8.10 0.65
N THR A 110 -16.99 9.39 0.48
CA THR A 110 -17.28 10.44 1.46
C THR A 110 -18.64 11.11 1.22
N ASP A 111 -19.12 11.13 -0.03
CA ASP A 111 -20.38 11.79 -0.38
C ASP A 111 -21.06 11.14 -1.61
N LYS A 112 -22.01 10.24 -1.33
CA LYS A 112 -22.86 9.61 -2.36
C LYS A 112 -23.69 10.63 -3.14
N ASP A 113 -24.20 11.66 -2.47
CA ASP A 113 -25.18 12.57 -3.05
C ASP A 113 -24.51 13.54 -4.03
N ALA A 114 -23.22 13.85 -3.81
CA ALA A 114 -22.43 14.69 -4.70
C ALA A 114 -21.96 13.98 -5.98
N GLN A 115 -21.56 12.70 -5.90
CA GLN A 115 -20.85 12.01 -6.99
C GLN A 115 -21.59 10.77 -7.55
N GLY A 116 -22.66 10.34 -6.89
CA GLY A 116 -23.52 9.26 -7.35
C GLY A 116 -22.95 7.85 -7.14
N LEU A 117 -23.51 6.90 -7.88
CA LEU A 117 -23.15 5.48 -7.83
C LEU A 117 -22.47 5.05 -9.12
N PHE A 118 -21.50 4.14 -9.03
CA PHE A 118 -20.98 3.46 -10.22
C PHE A 118 -22.10 2.68 -10.93
N PRO A 119 -21.97 2.34 -12.22
CA PRO A 119 -22.87 1.40 -12.90
C PRO A 119 -22.87 0.02 -12.23
N PRO A 120 -23.97 -0.75 -12.26
CA PRO A 120 -24.05 -2.11 -11.72
C PRO A 120 -22.93 -3.06 -12.15
N SER A 121 -22.34 -2.82 -13.32
CA SER A 121 -21.27 -3.64 -13.93
C SER A 121 -19.88 -3.39 -13.36
N ILE A 122 -19.70 -2.27 -12.66
CA ILE A 122 -18.42 -1.87 -12.12
C ILE A 122 -18.19 -2.54 -10.76
N LEU A 123 -17.13 -3.31 -10.71
CA LEU A 123 -16.57 -3.90 -9.50
C LEU A 123 -15.40 -3.03 -9.02
N ARG A 124 -15.46 -2.56 -7.77
CA ARG A 124 -14.36 -1.82 -7.13
C ARG A 124 -13.39 -2.83 -6.53
N LEU A 125 -12.14 -2.82 -6.99
CA LEU A 125 -11.08 -3.73 -6.53
C LEU A 125 -10.28 -3.16 -5.37
N THR A 126 -10.18 -1.83 -5.30
CA THR A 126 -9.51 -1.15 -4.20
C THR A 126 -10.33 -0.01 -3.60
N PHE A 127 -10.11 0.21 -2.32
CA PHE A 127 -10.51 1.40 -1.61
C PHE A 127 -9.31 2.35 -1.56
N PRO A 128 -9.45 3.61 -2.02
CA PRO A 128 -8.36 4.56 -1.94
C PRO A 128 -8.13 4.92 -0.47
N ALA A 129 -6.89 4.80 0.01
CA ALA A 129 -6.49 5.50 1.23
C ALA A 129 -6.42 7.02 0.94
N PHE A 130 -5.90 7.82 1.88
CA PHE A 130 -5.63 9.24 1.60
C PHE A 130 -4.81 9.38 0.31
N TYR A 131 -5.40 10.07 -0.68
CA TYR A 131 -4.77 10.33 -1.98
C TYR A 131 -4.46 9.06 -2.79
N GLY A 132 -5.24 8.02 -2.53
CA GLY A 132 -5.12 6.70 -3.15
C GLY A 132 -5.74 6.60 -4.53
N VAL A 133 -5.59 5.40 -5.10
CA VAL A 133 -6.16 5.05 -6.42
C VAL A 133 -7.30 4.05 -6.21
N ASN A 134 -8.46 4.36 -6.81
CA ASN A 134 -9.51 3.39 -7.05
C ASN A 134 -9.12 2.56 -8.27
N VAL A 135 -9.04 1.24 -8.11
CA VAL A 135 -8.93 0.32 -9.22
C VAL A 135 -10.32 -0.25 -9.46
N LEU A 136 -10.86 0.01 -10.64
CA LEU A 136 -12.21 -0.37 -11.04
C LEU A 136 -12.13 -1.39 -12.16
N TYR A 137 -13.00 -2.40 -12.13
CA TYR A 137 -13.13 -3.41 -13.16
C TYR A 137 -14.54 -3.40 -13.73
N ASP A 138 -14.67 -3.30 -15.05
CA ASP A 138 -15.96 -3.37 -15.72
C ASP A 138 -16.20 -4.77 -16.28
N VAL A 139 -17.26 -5.46 -15.84
CA VAL A 139 -17.52 -6.83 -16.28
C VAL A 139 -17.98 -6.92 -17.73
N HIS A 140 -18.45 -5.84 -18.34
CA HIS A 140 -18.95 -5.86 -19.72
C HIS A 140 -17.82 -5.93 -20.73
N ASP A 141 -16.81 -5.06 -20.60
CA ASP A 141 -15.67 -4.98 -21.52
C ASP A 141 -14.36 -5.57 -20.93
N GLN A 142 -14.39 -6.03 -19.69
CA GLN A 142 -13.25 -6.64 -18.97
C GLN A 142 -12.06 -5.69 -18.79
N ALA A 143 -12.30 -4.38 -18.84
CA ALA A 143 -11.26 -3.37 -18.68
C ALA A 143 -11.03 -3.02 -17.20
N ILE A 144 -9.78 -2.64 -16.90
CA ILE A 144 -9.39 -2.03 -15.63
C ILE A 144 -9.18 -0.52 -15.84
N MET A 145 -9.63 0.26 -14.86
CA MET A 145 -9.42 1.71 -14.78
C MET A 145 -8.75 2.05 -13.44
N GLU A 146 -7.71 2.88 -13.49
CA GLU A 146 -7.06 3.48 -12.31
C GLU A 146 -7.56 4.92 -12.18
N TRP A 147 -8.34 5.22 -11.14
CA TRP A 147 -8.93 6.53 -10.91
C TRP A 147 -8.56 7.10 -9.54
N CYS A 148 -7.96 8.29 -9.53
CA CYS A 148 -7.69 9.06 -8.33
C CYS A 148 -8.68 10.24 -8.29
N ASP A 149 -9.41 10.35 -7.19
CA ASP A 149 -10.40 11.41 -6.92
C ASP A 149 -9.81 12.82 -7.04
N LEU A 150 -8.54 12.98 -6.69
CA LEU A 150 -7.80 14.23 -6.79
C LEU A 150 -7.48 14.69 -8.22
N ASN A 151 -7.50 13.79 -9.21
CA ASN A 151 -7.04 14.10 -10.56
C ASN A 151 -7.99 15.01 -11.36
N GLN A 152 -9.06 15.54 -10.75
CA GLN A 152 -10.11 16.39 -11.33
C GLN A 152 -10.85 15.79 -12.55
N LYS A 153 -10.43 14.62 -13.03
CA LYS A 153 -11.08 13.84 -14.08
C LYS A 153 -12.19 12.99 -13.51
N GLN A 154 -13.27 12.84 -14.27
CA GLN A 154 -14.28 11.83 -13.96
C GLN A 154 -13.71 10.43 -14.21
N TRP A 155 -14.16 9.44 -13.44
CA TRP A 155 -13.66 8.08 -13.57
C TRP A 155 -13.92 7.49 -14.96
N GLN A 156 -15.00 7.92 -15.63
CA GLN A 156 -15.38 7.51 -16.99
C GLN A 156 -14.34 7.91 -18.04
N ASP A 157 -13.59 8.99 -17.79
CA ASP A 157 -12.57 9.53 -18.69
C ASP A 157 -11.19 8.89 -18.45
N CYS A 158 -11.08 8.01 -17.45
CA CYS A 158 -9.82 7.33 -17.16
C CYS A 158 -9.47 6.34 -18.27
N PRO A 159 -8.18 6.23 -18.65
CA PRO A 159 -7.73 5.23 -19.60
C PRO A 159 -8.18 3.83 -19.18
N ARG A 160 -8.75 3.10 -20.14
CA ARG A 160 -9.13 1.70 -19.98
C ARG A 160 -7.96 0.85 -20.46
N GLN A 161 -7.53 -0.09 -19.64
CA GLN A 161 -6.47 -1.05 -19.99
C GLN A 161 -6.95 -2.48 -19.81
N THR A 162 -6.31 -3.42 -20.49
CA THR A 162 -6.63 -4.84 -20.32
C THR A 162 -6.25 -5.30 -18.91
N CYS A 163 -6.94 -6.34 -18.44
CA CYS A 163 -6.62 -6.95 -17.16
C CYS A 163 -5.19 -7.53 -17.16
N GLU A 164 -4.75 -8.12 -18.28
CA GLU A 164 -3.42 -8.68 -18.45
C GLU A 164 -2.32 -7.61 -18.32
N ASP A 165 -2.50 -6.46 -18.98
CA ASP A 165 -1.55 -5.35 -18.92
C ASP A 165 -1.43 -4.80 -17.50
N PHE A 166 -2.57 -4.62 -16.83
CA PHE A 166 -2.60 -4.12 -15.46
C PHE A 166 -1.85 -5.04 -14.49
N PHE A 167 -2.20 -6.34 -14.44
CA PHE A 167 -1.55 -7.26 -13.51
C PHE A 167 -0.08 -7.47 -13.89
N SER A 168 0.27 -7.51 -15.18
CA SER A 168 1.67 -7.60 -15.60
C SER A 168 2.50 -6.41 -15.10
N LYS A 169 1.96 -5.19 -15.22
CA LYS A 169 2.56 -3.96 -14.68
C LYS A 169 2.74 -4.04 -13.17
N VAL A 170 1.69 -4.41 -12.44
CA VAL A 170 1.71 -4.46 -10.96
C VAL A 170 2.68 -5.53 -10.46
N LEU A 171 2.59 -6.76 -10.98
CA LEU A 171 3.49 -7.85 -10.59
C LEU A 171 4.95 -7.52 -10.87
N LYS A 172 5.23 -6.90 -12.03
CA LYS A 172 6.58 -6.45 -12.38
C LYS A 172 7.12 -5.43 -11.38
N LYS A 173 6.30 -4.47 -10.93
CA LYS A 173 6.72 -3.48 -9.94
C LYS A 173 7.10 -4.09 -8.58
N PHE A 174 6.42 -5.16 -8.16
CA PHE A 174 6.83 -5.91 -6.98
C PHE A 174 8.11 -6.73 -7.21
N GLN A 175 8.22 -7.39 -8.37
CA GLN A 175 9.43 -8.13 -8.74
C GLN A 175 10.68 -7.22 -8.74
N ASP A 176 10.56 -6.03 -9.33
CA ASP A 176 11.63 -5.05 -9.44
C ASP A 176 11.84 -4.26 -8.12
N LEU A 177 11.01 -4.51 -7.10
CA LEU A 177 10.95 -3.79 -5.82
C LEU A 177 10.71 -2.28 -5.98
N GLU A 178 10.05 -1.85 -7.05
CA GLU A 178 9.48 -0.49 -7.14
C GLU A 178 8.34 -0.32 -6.14
N TYR A 179 7.56 -1.39 -5.95
CA TYR A 179 6.57 -1.55 -4.89
C TYR A 179 7.14 -2.52 -3.86
N VAL A 180 7.39 -2.02 -2.66
CA VAL A 180 8.04 -2.76 -1.58
C VAL A 180 6.98 -3.08 -0.51
N PRO A 181 6.53 -4.34 -0.40
CA PRO A 181 5.55 -4.71 0.62
C PRO A 181 6.15 -4.55 2.02
N TYR A 182 5.39 -3.94 2.93
CA TYR A 182 5.88 -3.54 4.24
C TYR A 182 4.80 -3.61 5.32
N PHE A 183 5.19 -4.08 6.52
CA PHE A 183 4.48 -3.86 7.78
C PHE A 183 5.45 -4.01 8.95
N ASP A 184 5.12 -3.42 10.10
CA ASP A 184 5.85 -3.62 11.35
C ASP A 184 5.18 -4.76 12.15
N PRO A 185 5.87 -5.90 12.35
CA PRO A 185 5.31 -7.03 13.10
C PRO A 185 5.11 -6.74 14.59
N ASP A 186 5.74 -5.68 15.13
CA ASP A 186 5.71 -5.29 16.53
C ASP A 186 4.93 -3.97 16.75
N ASP A 187 4.04 -3.60 15.80
CA ASP A 187 3.22 -2.37 15.87
C ASP A 187 2.16 -2.39 16.99
N GLY A 188 1.93 -3.56 17.58
CA GLY A 188 0.98 -3.77 18.69
C GLY A 188 -0.49 -3.73 18.26
N ALA A 189 -0.78 -3.66 16.97
CA ALA A 189 -2.13 -3.74 16.45
C ALA A 189 -2.61 -5.21 16.42
N GLU A 190 -3.92 -5.42 16.57
CA GLU A 190 -4.52 -6.76 16.41
C GLU A 190 -4.38 -7.27 14.97
N VAL A 191 -4.47 -6.35 14.00
CA VAL A 191 -4.20 -6.59 12.59
C VAL A 191 -3.05 -5.68 12.15
N PRO A 192 -1.93 -6.23 11.64
CA PRO A 192 -0.79 -5.41 11.24
C PRO A 192 -1.12 -4.41 10.15
N LYS A 193 -0.55 -3.21 10.25
CA LYS A 193 -0.68 -2.16 9.24
C LYS A 193 0.17 -2.49 8.01
N ARG A 194 -0.47 -3.00 6.96
CA ARG A 194 0.18 -3.44 5.73
C ARG A 194 0.14 -2.34 4.67
N LYS A 195 1.31 -1.99 4.14
CA LYS A 195 1.51 -0.90 3.17
C LYS A 195 2.42 -1.35 2.04
N ILE A 196 2.35 -0.64 0.93
CA ILE A 196 3.36 -0.72 -0.13
C ILE A 196 4.17 0.56 -0.11
N GLU A 197 5.43 0.44 0.26
CA GLU A 197 6.40 1.52 0.16
C GLU A 197 6.83 1.68 -1.30
N GLU A 198 6.77 2.92 -1.80
CA GLU A 198 7.23 3.29 -3.14
C GLU A 198 8.26 4.42 -3.06
N ASN A 199 8.84 4.81 -4.18
CA ASN A 199 9.77 5.94 -4.20
C ASN A 199 9.06 7.22 -3.68
N PRO A 200 9.47 7.77 -2.53
CA PRO A 200 8.77 8.87 -1.88
C PRO A 200 8.78 10.16 -2.72
N ILE A 201 9.78 10.34 -3.59
CA ILE A 201 9.88 11.51 -4.50
C ILE A 201 8.75 11.51 -5.53
N LEU A 202 8.45 10.34 -6.10
CA LEU A 202 7.42 10.24 -7.13
C LEU A 202 6.05 10.63 -6.58
N PHE A 203 5.75 10.23 -5.35
CA PHE A 203 4.50 10.60 -4.70
C PHE A 203 4.36 12.11 -4.51
N GLN A 204 5.38 12.76 -3.95
CA GLN A 204 5.36 14.21 -3.70
C GLN A 204 5.14 14.99 -5.01
N ASN A 205 5.65 14.45 -6.12
CA ASN A 205 5.47 14.99 -7.46
C ASN A 205 4.09 14.83 -8.10
N ILE A 206 3.29 13.87 -7.67
CA ILE A 206 1.95 13.64 -8.26
C ILE A 206 0.83 14.21 -7.37
N PHE A 207 1.08 14.37 -6.08
CA PHE A 207 0.10 14.84 -5.11
C PHE A 207 -0.30 16.31 -5.36
N PRO A 208 -1.60 16.66 -5.51
CA PRO A 208 -2.06 18.04 -5.59
C PRO A 208 -1.88 18.78 -4.26
N GLY A 209 -1.25 19.95 -4.31
CA GLY A 209 -0.79 20.66 -3.11
C GLY A 209 0.51 20.10 -2.52
N GLY A 210 1.05 19.02 -3.09
CA GLY A 210 2.36 18.47 -2.76
C GLY A 210 3.51 19.30 -3.32
N ILE A 211 4.71 19.07 -2.76
CA ILE A 211 5.94 19.72 -3.21
C ILE A 211 6.42 19.00 -4.48
N ARG A 212 6.60 19.76 -5.56
CA ARG A 212 7.22 19.25 -6.79
C ARG A 212 8.73 19.18 -6.58
N LEU A 213 9.24 17.98 -6.37
CA LEU A 213 10.66 17.68 -6.22
C LEU A 213 11.29 17.21 -7.54
N PRO A 214 12.57 17.50 -7.79
CA PRO A 214 13.34 16.80 -8.82
C PRO A 214 13.22 15.28 -8.67
N THR A 215 13.22 14.55 -9.79
CA THR A 215 13.22 13.07 -9.76
C THR A 215 14.56 12.49 -9.30
N ASP A 216 15.63 13.28 -9.40
CA ASP A 216 16.94 12.94 -8.85
C ASP A 216 16.93 13.07 -7.31
N PRO A 217 17.33 12.04 -6.55
CA PRO A 217 17.29 12.07 -5.09
C PRO A 217 18.13 13.16 -4.44
N GLN A 218 19.29 13.49 -5.02
CA GLN A 218 20.18 14.50 -4.44
C GLN A 218 19.59 15.90 -4.64
N ALA A 219 19.13 16.19 -5.85
CA ALA A 219 18.43 17.42 -6.14
C ALA A 219 17.12 17.54 -5.32
N ALA A 220 16.41 16.44 -5.07
CA ALA A 220 15.22 16.41 -4.24
C ALA A 220 15.48 16.82 -2.79
N VAL A 221 16.54 16.31 -2.17
CA VAL A 221 16.93 16.73 -0.81
C VAL A 221 17.35 18.19 -0.80
N GLN A 222 18.15 18.63 -1.77
CA GLN A 222 18.66 20.00 -1.84
C GLN A 222 17.57 21.06 -2.14
N CYS A 223 16.41 20.66 -2.64
CA CYS A 223 15.27 21.57 -2.83
C CYS A 223 14.69 22.10 -1.52
N GLU A 224 14.90 21.41 -0.40
CA GLU A 224 14.43 21.86 0.90
C GLU A 224 15.53 22.68 1.60
N GLU A 225 15.23 23.93 1.94
CA GLU A 225 16.23 24.84 2.53
C GLU A 225 16.52 24.52 4.00
N ARG A 226 15.56 23.91 4.70
CA ARG A 226 15.70 23.61 6.13
C ARG A 226 16.33 22.25 6.32
N GLU A 227 17.36 22.18 7.16
CA GLU A 227 18.02 20.93 7.55
C GLU A 227 17.02 19.86 8.03
N VAL A 228 15.99 20.25 8.78
CA VAL A 228 14.94 19.33 9.26
C VAL A 228 14.15 18.71 8.11
N GLY A 229 13.86 19.47 7.06
CA GLY A 229 13.13 18.97 5.90
C GLY A 229 14.02 18.12 4.98
N GLN A 230 15.29 18.49 4.83
CA GLN A 230 16.31 17.66 4.16
C GLN A 230 16.44 16.29 4.85
N ASP A 231 16.55 16.29 6.19
CA ASP A 231 16.61 15.07 7.00
C ASP A 231 15.36 14.19 6.84
N SER A 232 14.19 14.80 6.68
CA SER A 232 12.94 14.07 6.44
C SER A 232 12.95 13.33 5.11
N ILE A 233 13.22 14.05 4.00
CA ILE A 233 13.24 13.46 2.65
C ILE A 233 14.30 12.36 2.57
N ARG A 234 15.49 12.62 3.14
CA ARG A 234 16.58 11.65 3.22
C ARG A 234 16.20 10.42 4.04
N GLY A 235 15.52 10.60 5.17
CA GLY A 235 15.02 9.51 6.01
C GLY A 235 14.06 8.59 5.25
N ASP A 236 13.10 9.16 4.54
CA ASP A 236 12.11 8.39 3.74
C ASP A 236 12.79 7.61 2.60
N LEU A 237 13.74 8.25 1.90
CA LEU A 237 14.53 7.60 0.85
C LEU A 237 15.36 6.44 1.39
N ASN A 238 16.06 6.65 2.51
CA ASN A 238 16.89 5.64 3.14
C ASN A 238 16.05 4.46 3.65
N GLN A 239 14.89 4.72 4.23
CA GLN A 239 13.95 3.67 4.62
C GLN A 239 13.51 2.84 3.40
N TRP A 240 13.04 3.48 2.33
CA TRP A 240 12.60 2.77 1.13
C TRP A 240 13.73 1.91 0.54
N ARG A 241 14.95 2.44 0.45
CA ARG A 241 16.13 1.70 -0.04
C ARG A 241 16.55 0.57 0.90
N ALA A 242 16.50 0.78 2.21
CA ALA A 242 16.85 -0.25 3.18
C ALA A 242 15.90 -1.44 3.09
N LEU A 243 14.60 -1.18 2.89
CA LEU A 243 13.63 -2.24 2.64
C LEU A 243 13.91 -2.96 1.31
N GLN A 244 14.23 -2.25 0.23
CA GLN A 244 14.65 -2.91 -1.03
C GLN A 244 15.87 -3.80 -0.84
N LYS A 245 16.90 -3.31 -0.14
CA LYS A 245 18.12 -4.05 0.13
C LYS A 245 17.83 -5.28 0.97
N LEU A 246 17.00 -5.16 1.99
CA LEU A 246 16.55 -6.26 2.85
C LEU A 246 15.94 -7.41 2.03
N TYR A 247 15.03 -7.13 1.09
CA TYR A 247 14.47 -8.14 0.20
C TYR A 247 15.55 -8.80 -0.68
N ARG A 248 16.43 -8.00 -1.29
CA ARG A 248 17.51 -8.51 -2.16
C ARG A 248 18.50 -9.38 -1.41
N ASP A 249 18.94 -8.96 -0.22
CA ASP A 249 19.88 -9.70 0.62
C ASP A 249 19.27 -11.01 1.15
N ALA A 250 17.95 -11.14 1.13
CA ALA A 250 17.22 -12.36 1.45
C ALA A 250 16.91 -13.21 0.19
N GLY A 251 17.45 -12.86 -0.99
CA GLY A 251 17.33 -13.68 -2.21
C GLY A 251 16.14 -13.35 -3.10
N TRP A 252 15.47 -12.20 -2.91
CA TRP A 252 14.41 -11.76 -3.82
C TRP A 252 14.98 -11.47 -5.23
N ALA A 253 14.35 -11.91 -6.33
CA ALA A 253 13.02 -12.55 -6.45
C ALA A 253 13.07 -14.07 -6.69
N ASP A 254 14.24 -14.69 -6.56
CA ASP A 254 14.46 -16.09 -6.95
C ASP A 254 14.36 -17.02 -5.74
N GLU A 255 15.47 -17.24 -5.03
CA GLU A 255 15.62 -18.09 -3.84
C GLU A 255 15.38 -17.30 -2.56
N PHE A 256 14.16 -16.78 -2.39
CA PHE A 256 13.82 -15.93 -1.24
C PHE A 256 13.74 -16.72 0.08
N ASP A 257 14.62 -16.39 1.02
CA ASP A 257 14.62 -16.89 2.39
C ASP A 257 13.79 -15.98 3.30
N GLY A 258 12.54 -16.38 3.49
CA GLY A 258 11.57 -15.64 4.27
C GLY A 258 11.85 -15.58 5.78
N GLU A 259 12.47 -16.61 6.35
CA GLU A 259 12.84 -16.61 7.78
C GLU A 259 13.99 -15.63 8.05
N LEU A 260 15.00 -15.65 7.17
CA LEU A 260 16.08 -14.67 7.20
C LEU A 260 15.56 -13.25 7.02
N PHE A 261 14.64 -13.05 6.06
CA PHE A 261 13.98 -11.76 5.84
C PHE A 261 13.27 -11.27 7.09
N ASP A 262 12.44 -12.10 7.72
CA ASP A 262 11.66 -11.71 8.90
C ASP A 262 12.54 -11.34 10.10
N ASN A 263 13.62 -12.09 10.32
CA ASN A 263 14.58 -11.79 11.39
C ASN A 263 15.29 -10.45 11.13
N ARG A 264 15.81 -10.24 9.92
CA ARG A 264 16.48 -8.98 9.54
C ARG A 264 15.52 -7.80 9.53
N ARG A 265 14.26 -7.99 9.13
CA ARG A 265 13.21 -6.95 9.18
C ARG A 265 13.00 -6.46 10.59
N ARG A 266 12.81 -7.36 11.56
CA ARG A 266 12.63 -6.99 12.98
C ARG A 266 13.83 -6.20 13.51
N ASP A 267 15.04 -6.65 13.20
CA ASP A 267 16.26 -5.95 13.60
C ASP A 267 16.37 -4.56 12.98
N LEU A 268 16.12 -4.43 11.67
CA LEU A 268 16.12 -3.15 10.95
C LEU A 268 15.12 -2.17 11.59
N LEU A 269 13.87 -2.61 11.81
CA LEU A 269 12.81 -1.77 12.36
C LEU A 269 13.06 -1.36 13.81
N ARG A 270 13.59 -2.27 14.63
CA ARG A 270 14.03 -1.94 16.00
C ARG A 270 15.05 -0.81 15.98
N VAL A 271 16.10 -0.94 15.16
CA VAL A 271 17.16 0.08 15.08
C VAL A 271 16.62 1.40 14.54
N MET A 272 15.78 1.37 13.50
CA MET A 272 15.13 2.57 12.96
C MET A 272 14.30 3.30 14.02
N LYS A 273 13.49 2.58 14.79
CA LYS A 273 12.66 3.14 15.87
C LYS A 273 13.51 3.75 16.98
N ASP A 274 14.61 3.10 17.36
CA ASP A 274 15.57 3.60 18.34
C ASP A 274 16.28 4.88 17.87
N LEU A 275 16.69 4.93 16.59
CA LEU A 275 17.31 6.11 15.99
C LEU A 275 16.31 7.26 15.88
N GLN A 276 15.06 6.99 15.45
CA GLN A 276 14.01 8.00 15.40
C GLN A 276 13.68 8.55 16.79
N GLY A 277 13.58 7.68 17.80
CA GLY A 277 13.36 8.06 19.19
C GLY A 277 14.46 8.96 19.74
N GLN A 278 15.72 8.66 19.45
CA GLN A 278 16.87 9.49 19.82
C GLN A 278 16.90 10.82 19.07
N SER A 279 16.64 10.81 17.76
CA SER A 279 16.55 12.04 16.94
C SER A 279 15.50 13.01 17.51
N ARG A 280 14.29 12.50 17.85
CA ARG A 280 13.23 13.30 18.48
C ARG A 280 13.65 13.88 19.84
N ARG A 281 14.48 13.18 20.61
CA ARG A 281 15.01 13.70 21.88
C ARG A 281 15.98 14.86 21.64
N TRP A 282 16.89 14.73 20.67
CA TRP A 282 17.82 15.79 20.31
C TRP A 282 17.11 17.05 19.78
N ASN A 283 16.11 16.88 18.91
CA ASN A 283 15.35 18.00 18.34
C ASN A 283 14.49 18.77 19.36
N ARG A 284 14.23 18.20 20.54
CA ARG A 284 13.49 18.88 21.62
C ARG A 284 14.36 19.80 22.48
N ILE A 285 15.68 19.72 22.33
CA ILE A 285 16.62 20.50 23.13
C ILE A 285 16.99 21.74 22.31
N PRO A 286 16.66 22.95 22.78
CA PRO A 286 17.06 24.19 22.11
C PRO A 286 18.59 24.29 21.97
N GLU A 287 19.08 24.79 20.84
CA GLU A 287 20.51 24.80 20.52
C GLU A 287 21.36 25.63 21.50
N ASP A 288 20.79 26.72 21.99
CA ASP A 288 21.37 27.60 23.02
C ASP A 288 21.44 26.93 24.40
N SER A 289 20.63 25.89 24.62
CA SER A 289 20.57 25.11 25.86
C SER A 289 21.49 23.89 25.85
N LYS A 290 22.13 23.56 24.71
CA LYS A 290 23.04 22.41 24.61
C LYS A 290 24.41 22.73 25.21
N THR A 291 24.85 21.90 26.16
CA THR A 291 26.24 21.92 26.65
C THR A 291 27.19 21.35 25.60
N GLU A 292 28.50 21.58 25.74
CA GLU A 292 29.48 21.01 24.79
C GLU A 292 29.46 19.47 24.80
N GLU A 293 29.28 18.84 25.96
CA GLU A 293 29.12 17.39 26.07
C GLU A 293 27.89 16.89 25.29
N MET A 294 26.78 17.63 25.35
CA MET A 294 25.57 17.31 24.57
C MET A 294 25.81 17.46 23.07
N ARG A 295 26.56 18.48 22.63
CA ARG A 295 26.94 18.64 21.21
C ARG A 295 27.86 17.53 20.72
N ILE A 296 28.78 17.05 21.56
CA ILE A 296 29.64 15.90 21.23
C ILE A 296 28.79 14.63 21.11
N ALA A 297 27.89 14.39 22.07
CA ALA A 297 27.00 13.23 22.05
C ALA A 297 26.02 13.25 20.85
N GLU A 298 25.49 14.42 20.49
CA GLU A 298 24.66 14.57 19.29
C GLU A 298 25.46 14.30 18.00
N ARG A 299 26.69 14.80 17.89
CA ARG A 299 27.56 14.50 16.75
C ARG A 299 27.84 13.00 16.61
N ALA A 300 28.16 12.32 17.72
CA ALA A 300 28.36 10.88 17.73
C ALA A 300 27.07 10.12 17.35
N PHE A 301 25.91 10.58 17.83
CA PHE A 301 24.61 10.03 17.44
C PHE A 301 24.37 10.18 15.93
N ARG A 302 24.61 11.37 15.36
CA ARG A 302 24.45 11.63 13.93
C ARG A 302 25.38 10.73 13.11
N GLN A 303 26.65 10.62 13.48
CA GLN A 303 27.60 9.73 12.80
C GLN A 303 27.09 8.27 12.79
N ARG A 304 26.68 7.73 13.94
CA ARG A 304 26.14 6.36 14.02
C ARG A 304 24.88 6.18 13.16
N ARG A 305 24.02 7.21 13.10
CA ARG A 305 22.83 7.20 12.23
C ARG A 305 23.22 7.13 10.75
N GLU A 306 24.22 7.91 10.33
CA GLU A 306 24.71 7.87 8.95
C GLU A 306 25.38 6.52 8.62
N GLU A 307 26.18 5.96 9.53
CA GLU A 307 26.80 4.64 9.37
C GLU A 307 25.74 3.54 9.20
N PHE A 308 24.69 3.57 10.02
CA PHE A 308 23.56 2.64 9.90
C PHE A 308 22.87 2.73 8.53
N TRP A 309 22.64 3.95 8.02
CA TRP A 309 22.01 4.11 6.72
C TRP A 309 22.92 3.71 5.57
N ALA A 310 24.23 4.00 5.65
CA ALA A 310 25.19 3.55 4.65
C ALA A 310 25.22 2.01 4.54
N GLU A 311 25.15 1.31 5.67
CA GLU A 311 25.07 -0.15 5.71
C GLU A 311 23.71 -0.67 5.20
N SER A 312 22.61 -0.10 5.69
CA SER A 312 21.27 -0.63 5.48
C SER A 312 20.65 -0.25 4.14
N ALA A 313 20.91 0.96 3.64
CA ALA A 313 20.36 1.49 2.39
C ALA A 313 21.38 1.47 1.22
N GLY A 314 22.66 1.23 1.52
CA GLY A 314 23.78 1.29 0.57
C GLY A 314 24.48 2.66 0.51
N GLU A 315 25.62 2.72 -0.17
CA GLU A 315 26.45 3.93 -0.33
C GLU A 315 25.77 4.98 -1.23
N TYR A 316 24.71 5.58 -0.73
CA TYR A 316 24.24 6.88 -1.20
C TYR A 316 24.18 7.80 0.00
N TYR A 317 25.34 8.42 0.25
CA TYR A 317 25.39 9.63 1.07
C TYR A 317 24.56 10.70 0.35
N LEU A 318 23.47 11.11 0.98
CA LEU A 318 22.81 12.39 0.73
C LEU A 318 23.36 13.41 1.72
#